data_AF-A0A6N2U5G3-F1
#
_entry.id   AF-A0A6N2U5G3-F1
#
_cell.length_a   1.000
_cell.length_b   1.000
_cell.length_c   1.000
_cell.angle_alpha   90.00
_cell.angle_beta   90.00
_cell.angle_gamma   90.00
#
_symmetry.space_group_name_H-M   'P 1'
#
loop_
_entity.id
_entity.type
_entity.pdbx_description
1 polymer ?
#
loop_
_entity_poly.entity_id
_entity_poly.type
_entity_poly.pdbx_seq_one_letter_code
_entity_poly.pdbx_strand_id
1 'polypeptide(L)'
;MDRTFDLILTFGAVVIGILLLTGNGGIFMKGGNSAVRKVKYDQKKMEKSSGIALILVGLATGIDAYTEGLPAKVAYIVVLLVIFGTLFWYIRTKCRIKK
;
A
#
# COMPACT_ATOMS: atom_id res chain seq x y z
N MET A 1 19.71 -4.27 0.74
CA MET A 1 19.44 -2.89 0.34
C MET A 1 20.25 -2.00 1.25
N ASP A 2 20.75 -0.88 0.74
CA ASP A 2 21.44 0.09 1.59
C ASP A 2 20.43 0.71 2.55
N ARG A 3 20.79 0.77 3.83
CA ARG A 3 19.91 1.27 4.91
C ARG A 3 19.33 2.65 4.62
N THR A 4 20.09 3.51 3.95
CA THR A 4 19.66 4.83 3.50
C THR A 4 18.51 4.76 2.48
N PHE A 5 18.57 3.82 1.53
CA PHE A 5 17.50 3.61 0.57
C PHE A 5 16.24 3.10 1.25
N ASP A 6 16.35 2.18 2.23
CA ASP A 6 15.20 1.67 2.98
C ASP A 6 14.51 2.78 3.81
N LEU A 7 15.28 3.70 4.38
CA LEU A 7 14.74 4.85 5.10
C LEU A 7 14.02 5.85 4.18
N ILE A 8 14.59 6.14 3.01
CA ILE A 8 13.95 7.00 2.00
C ILE A 8 12.64 6.36 1.52
N LEU A 9 12.66 5.05 1.28
CA LEU A 9 11.50 4.30 0.80
C LEU A 9 10.40 4.24 1.85
N THR A 10 10.77 4.05 3.12
CA THR A 10 9.87 4.11 4.27
C THR A 10 9.20 5.48 4.38
N PHE A 11 9.99 6.56 4.35
CA PHE A 11 9.47 7.92 4.43
C PHE A 11 8.55 8.25 3.24
N GLY A 12 8.96 7.90 2.02
CA GLY A 12 8.16 8.07 0.82
C GLY A 12 6.83 7.30 0.87
N ALA A 13 6.86 6.05 1.32
CA ALA A 13 5.66 5.22 1.45
C ALA A 13 4.66 5.81 2.46
N VAL A 14 5.15 6.34 3.59
CA VAL A 14 4.30 6.98 4.60
C VAL A 14 3.71 8.29 4.07
N VAL A 15 4.50 9.14 3.43
CA VAL A 15 4.01 10.41 2.87
C VAL A 15 2.95 10.16 1.78
N ILE A 16 3.22 9.23 0.86
CA ILE A 16 2.26 8.85 -0.20
C ILE A 16 1.01 8.22 0.43
N GLY A 17 1.17 7.40 1.47
CA GLY A 17 0.06 6.81 2.21
C GLY A 17 -0.85 7.86 2.86
N ILE A 18 -0.29 8.89 3.48
CA ILE A 18 -1.04 10.02 4.06
C ILE A 18 -1.72 10.85 2.95
N LEU A 19 -1.06 11.07 1.82
CA LEU A 19 -1.66 11.78 0.68
C LEU A 19 -2.86 11.00 0.08
N LEU A 20 -2.78 9.67 0.03
CA LEU A 20 -3.90 8.81 -0.36
C LEU A 20 -5.04 8.83 0.65
N LEU A 21 -4.73 8.91 1.94
CA LEU A 21 -5.75 9.04 3.00
C LEU A 21 -6.49 10.38 2.98
N THR A 22 -5.78 11.47 2.67
CA THR A 22 -6.33 12.84 2.62
C THR A 22 -7.12 13.12 1.33
N GLY A 23 -7.14 12.20 0.36
CA GLY A 23 -7.90 12.32 -0.89
C GLY A 23 -7.17 13.09 -2.00
N ASN A 24 -5.93 13.53 -1.76
CA ASN A 24 -5.08 14.13 -2.79
C ASN A 24 -4.26 13.08 -3.58
N GLY A 25 -4.21 11.83 -3.11
CA GLY A 25 -3.47 10.74 -3.75
C GLY A 25 -4.09 10.20 -5.05
N GLY A 26 -5.21 10.76 -5.53
CA GLY A 26 -5.82 10.37 -6.81
C GLY A 26 -4.90 10.57 -8.02
N ILE A 27 -3.86 11.40 -7.92
CA ILE A 27 -2.79 11.51 -8.93
C ILE A 27 -1.97 10.21 -9.04
N PHE A 28 -1.65 9.55 -7.93
CA PHE A 28 -0.91 8.28 -7.93
C PHE A 28 -1.77 7.10 -8.41
N MET A 29 -3.09 7.19 -8.26
CA MET A 29 -4.03 6.15 -8.70
C MET A 29 -4.49 6.32 -10.17
N LYS A 30 -4.10 7.42 -10.82
CA LYS A 30 -4.28 7.66 -12.27
C LYS A 30 -3.20 6.93 -13.06
N GLY A 31 -3.49 5.67 -13.41
CA GLY A 31 -2.66 4.88 -14.31
C GLY A 31 -3.48 3.87 -15.11
N GLY A 32 -3.01 3.52 -16.31
CA GLY A 32 -3.64 2.57 -17.22
C GLY A 32 -5.07 2.95 -17.63
N ASN A 33 -5.95 1.96 -17.75
CA ASN A 33 -7.35 2.17 -18.14
C ASN A 33 -8.22 2.68 -16.96
N SER A 34 -7.84 3.83 -16.42
CA SER A 34 -8.45 4.44 -15.22
C SER A 34 -9.95 4.68 -15.37
N ALA A 35 -10.44 4.94 -16.59
CA ALA A 35 -11.87 5.08 -16.89
C ALA A 35 -12.68 3.83 -16.50
N VAL A 36 -12.22 2.62 -16.90
CA VAL A 36 -12.91 1.36 -16.57
C VAL A 36 -12.83 1.05 -15.07
N ARG A 37 -11.72 1.40 -14.42
CA ARG A 37 -11.57 1.22 -12.96
C ARG A 37 -12.55 2.10 -12.18
N LYS A 38 -12.77 3.35 -12.60
CA LYS A 38 -13.73 4.28 -11.97
C LYS A 38 -15.17 3.78 -12.04
N VAL A 39 -15.52 3.05 -13.10
CA VAL A 39 -16.87 2.48 -13.29
C VAL A 39 -17.07 1.18 -12.50
N LYS A 40 -16.00 0.44 -12.20
CA LYS A 40 -16.05 -0.87 -11.52
C LYS A 40 -15.77 -0.80 -10.01
N TYR A 41 -14.98 0.18 -9.57
CA TYR A 41 -14.53 0.33 -8.19
C TYR A 41 -14.72 1.76 -7.68
N ASP A 42 -15.12 1.88 -6.43
CA ASP A 42 -15.22 3.14 -5.70
C ASP A 42 -13.81 3.69 -5.43
N GLN A 43 -13.44 4.75 -6.17
CA GLN A 43 -12.13 5.39 -6.08
C GLN A 43 -11.80 5.88 -4.67
N LYS A 44 -12.78 6.42 -3.93
CA LYS A 44 -12.54 6.99 -2.60
C LYS A 44 -12.21 5.91 -1.58
N LYS A 45 -12.86 4.74 -1.67
CA LYS A 45 -12.54 3.58 -0.83
C LYS A 45 -11.22 2.92 -1.26
N MET A 46 -10.97 2.85 -2.56
CA MET A 46 -9.70 2.35 -3.10
C MET A 46 -8.52 3.17 -2.61
N GLU A 47 -8.58 4.51 -2.75
CA GLU A 47 -7.52 5.43 -2.32
C GLU A 47 -7.23 5.28 -0.83
N LYS A 48 -8.27 5.33 0.02
CA LYS A 48 -8.10 5.17 1.47
C LYS A 48 -7.50 3.81 1.85
N SER A 49 -8.01 2.72 1.30
CA SER A 49 -7.49 1.37 1.61
C SER A 49 -6.05 1.18 1.11
N SER A 50 -5.72 1.70 -0.08
CA SER A 50 -4.34 1.70 -0.57
C SER A 50 -3.41 2.56 0.27
N GLY A 51 -3.89 3.70 0.78
CA GLY A 51 -3.11 4.57 1.66
C GLY A 51 -2.78 3.89 2.99
N ILE A 52 -3.75 3.20 3.61
CA ILE A 52 -3.53 2.43 4.83
C ILE A 52 -2.52 1.30 4.59
N ALA A 53 -2.65 0.56 3.49
CA ALA A 53 -1.71 -0.51 3.18
C ALA A 53 -0.29 0.02 2.91
N LEU A 54 -0.15 1.16 2.24
CA LEU A 54 1.15 1.81 2.01
C LEU A 54 1.84 2.23 3.31
N ILE A 55 1.08 2.74 4.28
CA ILE A 55 1.62 3.08 5.61
C ILE A 55 2.07 1.81 6.34
N LEU A 56 1.28 0.73 6.30
CA LEU A 56 1.63 -0.54 6.92
C LEU A 56 2.89 -1.16 6.29
N VAL A 57 3.02 -1.08 4.96
CA VAL A 57 4.24 -1.50 4.26
C VAL A 57 5.42 -0.65 4.70
N GLY A 58 5.28 0.69 4.72
CA GLY A 58 6.35 1.59 5.17
C GLY A 58 6.83 1.28 6.58
N LEU A 59 5.91 1.05 7.53
CA LEU A 59 6.26 0.66 8.90
C LEU A 59 6.97 -0.71 8.95
N ALA A 60 6.49 -1.69 8.18
CA ALA A 60 7.11 -3.01 8.12
C ALA A 60 8.53 -2.94 7.51
N THR A 61 8.73 -2.17 6.44
CA THR A 61 10.04 -1.93 5.82
C THR A 61 10.97 -1.19 6.77
N GLY A 62 10.45 -0.21 7.51
CA GLY A 62 11.20 0.50 8.54
C GLY A 62 11.74 -0.48 9.59
N ILE A 63 10.89 -1.36 10.12
CA ILE A 63 11.30 -2.38 11.12
C ILE A 63 12.32 -3.36 10.52
N ASP A 64 12.10 -3.85 9.30
CA ASP A 64 13.04 -4.76 8.61
C ASP A 64 14.42 -4.12 8.44
N ALA A 65 14.49 -2.81 8.16
CA ALA A 65 15.75 -2.06 8.06
C ALA A 65 16.55 -1.93 9.37
N TYR A 66 15.93 -2.17 10.54
CA TYR A 66 16.63 -2.22 11.83
C TYR A 66 16.90 -3.65 12.32
N THR A 67 16.28 -4.66 11.73
CA THR A 67 16.29 -6.03 12.25
C THR A 67 17.02 -6.97 11.28
N GLU A 68 18.33 -7.13 11.44
CA GLU A 68 19.11 -8.01 10.57
C GLU A 68 19.03 -9.48 11.02
N GLY A 69 18.39 -10.31 10.20
CA GLY A 69 18.36 -11.76 10.37
C GLY A 69 17.65 -12.48 9.24
N LEU A 70 18.14 -13.66 8.84
CA LEU A 70 17.44 -14.57 7.93
C LEU A 70 15.96 -14.83 8.33
N PRO A 71 15.62 -15.12 9.60
CA PRO A 71 14.23 -15.32 9.98
C PRO A 71 13.39 -14.04 9.90
N ALA A 72 13.98 -12.86 10.17
CA ALA A 72 13.28 -11.58 10.07
C ALA A 72 12.90 -11.26 8.62
N LYS A 73 13.80 -11.50 7.67
CA LYS A 73 13.51 -11.33 6.23
C LYS A 73 12.40 -12.25 5.74
N VAL A 74 12.40 -13.51 6.18
CA VAL A 74 11.32 -14.46 5.83
C VAL A 74 9.99 -13.99 6.42
N ALA A 75 9.99 -13.53 7.68
CA ALA A 75 8.80 -12.98 8.31
C ALA A 75 8.28 -11.72 7.58
N TYR A 76 9.17 -10.81 7.16
CA TYR A 76 8.82 -9.62 6.41
C TYR A 76 8.12 -9.95 5.08
N ILE A 77 8.63 -10.93 4.32
CA ILE A 77 8.00 -11.40 3.08
C ILE A 77 6.59 -11.93 3.36
N VAL A 78 6.40 -12.72 4.43
CA VAL A 78 5.08 -13.24 4.82
C VAL A 78 4.13 -12.10 5.19
N VAL A 79 4.60 -11.11 5.97
CA VAL A 79 3.81 -9.93 6.35
C VAL A 79 3.38 -9.15 5.12
N LEU A 80 4.29 -8.92 4.16
CA LEU A 80 3.96 -8.25 2.90
C LEU A 80 2.87 -9.01 2.13
N LEU A 81 3.00 -10.33 1.99
CA LEU A 81 2.00 -11.15 1.29
C LEU A 81 0.63 -11.05 1.97
N VAL A 82 0.58 -11.02 3.31
CA VAL A 82 -0.68 -10.84 4.05
C VAL A 82 -1.29 -9.46 3.81
N ILE A 83 -0.49 -8.39 3.82
CA ILE A 83 -0.95 -7.02 3.57
C ILE A 83 -1.50 -6.89 2.14
N PHE A 84 -0.75 -7.36 1.14
CA PHE A 84 -1.22 -7.31 -0.25
C PHE A 84 -2.42 -8.22 -0.48
N GLY A 85 -2.46 -9.41 0.13
CA GLY A 85 -3.58 -10.34 0.03
C GLY A 85 -4.87 -9.75 0.62
N THR A 86 -4.81 -9.18 1.83
CA THR A 86 -5.96 -8.51 2.46
C THR A 86 -6.41 -7.28 1.67
N LEU A 87 -5.48 -6.46 1.17
CA LEU A 87 -5.81 -5.35 0.28
C LEU A 87 -6.55 -5.85 -0.97
N PHE A 88 -6.01 -6.87 -1.66
CA PHE A 88 -6.61 -7.38 -2.89
C PHE A 88 -8.00 -7.95 -2.64
N TRP A 89 -8.17 -8.70 -1.55
CA TRP A 89 -9.47 -9.21 -1.13
C TRP A 89 -10.45 -8.09 -0.79
N TYR A 90 -10.03 -7.07 -0.04
CA TYR A 90 -10.86 -5.92 0.32
C TYR A 90 -11.32 -5.14 -0.90
N ILE A 91 -10.40 -4.87 -1.84
CA ILE A 91 -10.72 -4.21 -3.11
C ILE A 91 -11.77 -4.99 -3.89
N ARG A 92 -11.60 -6.32 -3.99
CA ARG A 92 -12.47 -7.20 -4.76
C ARG A 92 -13.83 -7.43 -4.12
N THR A 93 -13.96 -7.27 -2.80
CA THR A 93 -15.22 -7.54 -2.07
C THR A 93 -15.98 -6.27 -1.71
N LYS A 94 -15.29 -5.23 -1.20
CA LYS A 94 -15.90 -4.03 -0.60
C LYS A 94 -15.76 -2.78 -1.46
N CYS A 95 -14.72 -2.68 -2.28
CA CYS A 95 -14.52 -1.50 -3.15
C CYS A 95 -15.19 -1.65 -4.51
N ARG A 96 -15.69 -2.82 -4.90
CA ARG A 96 -16.49 -2.96 -6.13
C ARG A 96 -17.79 -2.18 -6.00
N ILE A 97 -18.12 -1.42 -7.03
CA ILE A 97 -19.44 -0.81 -7.17
C ILE A 97 -20.40 -1.98 -7.43
N LYS A 98 -21.24 -2.30 -6.43
CA LYS A 98 -22.37 -3.22 -6.64
C LYS A 98 -23.37 -2.47 -7.50
N LYS A 99 -23.54 -2.92 -8.74
CA LYS A 99 -24.66 -2.53 -9.59
C LYS A 99 -25.94 -3.05 -8.98
#